data_AF-A0A662HAL7-F1
#
_entry.id   AF-A0A662HAL7-F1
#
_cell.length_a   1.000
_cell.length_b   1.000
_cell.length_c   1.000
_cell.angle_alpha   90.00
_cell.angle_beta   90.00
_cell.angle_gamma   90.00
#
_symmetry.space_group_name_H-M   'P 1'
#
loop_
_entity.id
_entity.type
_entity.pdbx_description
1 polymer ?
#
loop_
_entity_poly.entity_id
_entity_poly.type
_entity_poly.pdbx_seq_one_letter_code
_entity_poly.pdbx_strand_id
1 'polypeptide(L)'
;DLEYTYHDPCHLGREYGLYDEPRALLEASGRLIEMEESRDKAFCCGADAGVRPAFKNLSISMATERLRQARDKAEALVTSCPFCLFNLNYTNLKLGLGLRIVYLTEILLEALKSSHSRA
;
A
#
# COMPACT_ATOMS: atom_id res chain seq x y z
N ASP A 1 -11.62 8.42 12.89
CA ASP A 1 -11.42 8.54 11.43
C ASP A 1 -10.65 7.35 10.93
N LEU A 2 -10.75 7.05 9.64
CA LEU A 2 -10.05 5.91 9.07
C LEU A 2 -8.54 6.22 9.03
N GLU A 3 -7.72 5.35 9.62
CA GLU A 3 -6.26 5.52 9.67
C GLU A 3 -5.59 4.52 8.71
N TYR A 4 -4.66 5.04 7.90
CA TYR A 4 -4.00 4.27 6.84
C TYR A 4 -2.51 4.61 6.74
N THR A 5 -1.71 3.68 6.22
CA THR A 5 -0.38 3.96 5.68
C THR A 5 -0.36 3.67 4.18
N TYR A 6 0.59 4.24 3.45
CA TYR A 6 0.68 4.08 1.99
C TYR A 6 1.96 3.33 1.55
N HIS A 7 1.80 2.40 0.62
CA HIS A 7 2.91 1.82 -0.14
C HIS A 7 2.97 2.46 -1.53
N ASP A 8 4.01 3.27 -1.71
CA ASP A 8 4.38 3.89 -2.99
C ASP A 8 4.75 2.82 -4.03
N PRO A 9 3.97 2.66 -5.11
CA PRO A 9 4.36 1.78 -6.20
C PRO A 9 5.58 2.32 -6.94
N CYS A 10 6.52 1.44 -7.28
CA CYS A 10 7.77 1.84 -7.92
C CYS A 10 7.57 2.53 -9.27
N HIS A 11 6.72 2.01 -10.16
CA HIS A 11 6.49 2.65 -11.46
C HIS A 11 5.82 4.02 -11.28
N LEU A 12 4.74 4.08 -10.49
CA LEU A 12 3.99 5.31 -10.27
C LEU A 12 4.86 6.41 -9.65
N GLY A 13 5.61 6.08 -8.61
CA GLY A 13 6.49 7.01 -7.93
C GLY A 13 7.79 7.30 -8.69
N ARG A 14 8.64 6.29 -8.90
CA ARG A 14 10.01 6.50 -9.40
C ARG A 14 10.08 6.79 -10.89
N GLU A 15 9.14 6.29 -11.70
CA GLU A 15 9.14 6.55 -13.15
C GLU A 15 8.32 7.79 -13.50
N TYR A 16 7.17 8.00 -12.84
CA TYR A 16 6.25 9.09 -13.18
C TYR A 16 6.21 10.24 -12.17
N GLY A 17 6.90 10.13 -11.02
CA GLY A 17 6.93 11.18 -10.00
C GLY A 17 5.62 11.36 -9.21
N LEU A 18 4.66 10.45 -9.39
CA LEU A 18 3.32 10.57 -8.82
C LEU A 18 3.30 10.05 -7.38
N TYR A 19 3.73 10.93 -6.47
CA TYR A 19 3.75 10.69 -5.04
C TYR A 19 2.65 11.45 -4.30
N ASP A 20 2.33 12.67 -4.74
CA ASP A 20 1.50 13.59 -3.97
C ASP A 20 0.01 13.37 -4.21
N GLU A 21 -0.39 12.99 -5.43
CA GLU A 21 -1.79 12.78 -5.80
C GLU A 21 -2.45 11.64 -5.01
N PRO A 22 -1.82 10.45 -4.84
CA PRO A 22 -2.37 9.41 -3.98
C PRO A 22 -2.49 9.84 -2.52
N ARG A 23 -1.54 10.66 -2.03
CA ARG A 23 -1.54 11.16 -0.64
C ARG A 23 -2.65 12.17 -0.41
N ALA A 24 -2.81 13.14 -1.31
CA ALA A 24 -3.89 14.12 -1.24
C ALA A 24 -5.27 13.44 -1.20
N LEU A 25 -5.45 12.38 -2.00
CA LEU A 25 -6.65 11.55 -1.99
C LEU A 25 -6.88 10.84 -0.65
N LEU A 26 -5.82 10.28 -0.04
CA LEU A 26 -5.90 9.60 1.25
C LEU A 26 -6.15 10.57 2.41
N GLU A 27 -5.49 11.72 2.42
CA GLU A 27 -5.66 12.77 3.42
C GLU A 27 -7.06 13.41 3.34
N ALA A 28 -7.63 13.51 2.15
CA ALA A 28 -9.03 13.92 1.98
C ALA A 28 -10.04 12.86 2.46
N SER A 29 -9.60 11.60 2.58
CA SER A 29 -10.45 10.45 2.94
C SER A 29 -10.30 10.00 4.40
N GLY A 30 -9.24 10.42 5.09
CA GLY A 30 -8.91 9.99 6.45
C GLY A 30 -7.53 10.47 6.88
N ARG A 31 -6.92 9.77 7.84
CA ARG A 31 -5.59 10.11 8.37
C ARG A 31 -4.52 9.22 7.75
N LEU A 32 -3.60 9.83 7.01
CA LEU A 32 -2.41 9.16 6.49
C LEU A 32 -1.27 9.20 7.52
N ILE A 33 -0.72 8.03 7.85
CA ILE A 33 0.45 7.86 8.70
C ILE A 33 1.56 7.28 7.82
N GLU A 34 2.62 8.05 7.62
CA GLU A 34 3.72 7.64 6.73
C GLU A 34 4.64 6.60 7.37
N MET A 35 5.11 5.69 6.52
CA MET A 35 6.29 4.87 6.83
C MET A 35 7.55 5.72 6.69
N GLU A 36 8.58 5.37 7.47
CA GLU A 36 9.88 6.07 7.43
C GLU A 36 10.49 6.03 6.03
N GLU A 37 10.52 4.84 5.44
CA GLU A 37 10.88 4.64 4.04
C GLU A 37 9.64 4.83 3.15
N SER A 38 9.41 6.05 2.71
CA SER A 38 8.32 6.43 1.80
C SER A 38 8.86 7.09 0.53
N ARG A 39 7.97 7.34 -0.43
CA ARG A 39 8.27 8.00 -1.71
C ARG A 39 9.37 7.27 -2.50
N ASP A 40 10.41 7.98 -2.92
CA ASP A 40 11.53 7.46 -3.68
C ASP A 40 12.33 6.39 -2.91
N LYS A 41 12.29 6.43 -1.58
CA LYS A 41 12.95 5.46 -0.69
C LYS A 41 12.11 4.23 -0.38
N ALA A 42 10.83 4.18 -0.78
CA ALA A 42 9.95 3.07 -0.48
C ALA A 42 10.52 1.72 -0.95
N PHE A 43 10.43 0.71 -0.09
CA PHE A 43 10.88 -0.63 -0.44
C PHE A 43 9.97 -1.25 -1.49
N CYS A 44 10.55 -1.91 -2.49
CA CYS A 44 9.79 -2.58 -3.53
C CYS A 44 8.99 -3.77 -2.96
N CYS A 45 7.75 -3.95 -3.42
CA CYS A 45 6.93 -5.10 -3.03
C CYS A 45 7.45 -6.45 -3.57
N GLY A 46 8.36 -6.45 -4.55
CA GLY A 46 8.94 -7.66 -5.15
C GLY A 46 8.02 -8.39 -6.14
N ALA A 47 6.95 -7.77 -6.62
CA ALA A 47 5.95 -8.43 -7.48
C ALA A 47 6.29 -8.35 -8.98
N ASP A 48 6.74 -7.18 -9.43
CA ASP A 48 6.87 -6.84 -10.85
C ASP A 48 8.23 -7.27 -11.44
N ALA A 49 8.51 -6.87 -12.69
CA ALA A 49 9.77 -7.11 -13.41
C ALA A 49 10.17 -8.59 -13.49
N GLY A 50 9.19 -9.50 -13.46
CA GLY A 50 9.43 -10.95 -13.46
C GLY A 50 9.99 -11.50 -12.15
N VAL A 51 10.18 -10.70 -11.10
CA VAL A 51 10.74 -11.14 -9.82
C VAL A 51 9.81 -12.16 -9.15
N ARG A 52 8.50 -11.93 -9.16
CA ARG A 52 7.53 -12.85 -8.56
C ARG A 52 7.56 -14.25 -9.17
N PRO A 53 7.45 -14.42 -10.51
CA PRO A 53 7.48 -15.75 -11.12
C PRO A 53 8.86 -16.40 -11.11
N ALA A 54 9.95 -15.64 -11.29
CA ALA A 54 11.30 -16.20 -11.38
C ALA A 54 11.94 -16.47 -10.00
N PHE A 55 11.70 -15.61 -9.03
CA PHE A 55 12.38 -15.61 -7.72
C PHE A 55 11.38 -15.49 -6.57
N LYS A 56 10.46 -16.46 -6.48
CA LYS A 56 9.35 -16.46 -5.51
C LYS A 56 9.77 -16.15 -4.05
N ASN A 57 10.88 -16.72 -3.59
CA ASN A 57 11.35 -16.53 -2.21
C ASN A 57 11.87 -15.11 -1.97
N LEU A 58 12.61 -14.54 -2.93
CA LEU A 58 13.06 -13.15 -2.89
C LEU A 58 11.87 -12.19 -2.92
N SER A 59 10.91 -12.43 -3.81
CA SER A 59 9.67 -11.66 -3.90
C SER A 59 8.91 -11.62 -2.56
N ILE A 60 8.83 -12.76 -1.85
CA ILE A 60 8.18 -12.84 -0.54
C ILE A 60 9.02 -12.15 0.54
N SER A 61 10.36 -12.28 0.53
CA SER A 61 11.20 -11.63 1.54
C SER A 61 11.14 -10.10 1.43
N MET A 62 11.10 -9.57 0.20
CA MET A 62 10.93 -8.12 -0.05
C MET A 62 9.57 -7.63 0.47
N ALA A 63 8.48 -8.32 0.13
CA ALA A 63 7.14 -7.99 0.64
C ALA A 63 7.08 -8.10 2.16
N THR A 64 7.73 -9.10 2.76
CA THR A 64 7.80 -9.29 4.22
C THR A 64 8.40 -8.07 4.90
N GLU A 65 9.51 -7.56 4.37
CA GLU A 65 10.16 -6.39 4.95
C GLU A 65 9.28 -5.15 4.83
N ARG A 66 8.62 -4.96 3.68
CA ARG A 66 7.68 -3.85 3.54
C ARG A 66 6.49 -3.94 4.51
N LEU A 67 5.95 -5.14 4.71
CA LEU A 67 4.82 -5.36 5.63
C LEU A 67 5.21 -5.12 7.09
N ARG A 68 6.45 -5.41 7.49
CA ARG A 68 6.95 -5.07 8.83
C ARG A 68 6.96 -3.57 9.06
N GLN A 69 7.43 -2.80 8.08
CA GLN A 69 7.39 -1.33 8.15
C GLN A 69 5.97 -0.79 8.29
N ALA A 70 5.00 -1.42 7.62
CA ALA A 70 3.60 -0.99 7.63
C ALA A 70 2.86 -1.34 8.93
N ARG A 71 3.17 -2.51 9.52
CA ARG A 71 2.43 -3.07 10.65
C ARG A 71 2.37 -2.15 11.86
N ASP A 72 3.45 -1.43 12.13
CA ASP A 72 3.55 -0.57 13.31
C ASP A 72 3.02 0.86 13.04
N LYS A 73 2.46 1.11 11.84
CA LYS A 73 1.99 2.44 11.41
C LYS A 73 0.47 2.56 11.40
N ALA A 74 -0.22 1.59 10.82
CA ALA A 74 -1.66 1.60 10.71
C ALA A 74 -2.22 0.19 10.53
N GLU A 75 -3.51 0.02 10.80
CA GLU A 75 -4.23 -1.24 10.58
C GLU A 75 -4.41 -1.57 9.09
N ALA A 76 -4.31 -0.56 8.22
CA ALA A 76 -4.50 -0.68 6.79
C ALA A 76 -3.32 -0.13 5.99
N LEU A 77 -2.84 -0.95 5.04
CA LEU A 77 -1.81 -0.59 4.07
C LEU A 77 -2.46 -0.41 2.69
N VAL A 78 -2.44 0.82 2.20
CA VAL A 78 -3.03 1.18 0.91
C VAL A 78 -1.97 1.19 -0.18
N THR A 79 -2.34 0.76 -1.39
CA THR A 79 -1.51 0.93 -2.59
C THR A 79 -2.37 1.21 -3.82
N SER A 80 -1.78 1.82 -4.84
CA SER A 80 -2.40 2.09 -6.14
C SER A 80 -1.86 1.23 -7.28
N CYS A 81 -1.14 0.14 -6.96
CA CYS A 81 -0.66 -0.83 -7.95
C CYS A 81 -1.24 -2.23 -7.72
N PRO A 82 -1.86 -2.87 -8.73
CA PRO A 82 -2.46 -4.20 -8.57
C PRO A 82 -1.41 -5.30 -8.29
N PHE A 83 -0.19 -5.18 -8.81
CA PHE A 83 0.89 -6.13 -8.49
C PHE A 83 1.34 -6.01 -7.04
N CYS A 84 1.47 -4.77 -6.53
CA CYS A 84 1.75 -4.51 -5.12
C CYS A 84 0.64 -5.08 -4.24
N LEU A 85 -0.62 -4.80 -4.57
CA LEU A 85 -1.79 -5.31 -3.85
C LEU A 85 -1.74 -6.84 -3.76
N PHE A 86 -1.54 -7.52 -4.89
CA PHE A 86 -1.47 -8.97 -4.95
C PHE A 86 -0.35 -9.52 -4.04
N ASN A 87 0.90 -9.05 -4.19
CA ASN A 87 2.02 -9.68 -3.52
C ASN A 87 2.07 -9.34 -2.01
N LEU A 88 1.73 -8.10 -1.65
CA LEU A 88 1.61 -7.70 -0.26
C LEU A 88 0.48 -8.46 0.43
N ASN A 89 -0.69 -8.60 -0.20
CA ASN A 89 -1.80 -9.35 0.38
C ASN A 89 -1.48 -10.85 0.50
N TYR A 90 -0.91 -11.46 -0.54
CA TYR A 90 -0.46 -12.85 -0.49
C TYR A 90 0.51 -13.09 0.68
N THR A 91 1.50 -12.20 0.84
CA THR A 91 2.51 -12.33 1.88
C THR A 91 1.94 -12.05 3.27
N ASN A 92 1.07 -11.05 3.40
CA ASN A 92 0.33 -10.74 4.63
C ASN A 92 -0.47 -11.95 5.13
N LEU A 93 -1.23 -12.60 4.24
CA LEU A 93 -1.99 -13.82 4.56
C LEU A 93 -1.08 -14.97 4.96
N LYS A 94 0.02 -15.18 4.22
CA LYS A 94 0.98 -16.25 4.50
C LYS A 94 1.66 -16.10 5.88
N LEU A 95 1.88 -14.87 6.33
CA LEU A 95 2.53 -14.56 7.61
C LEU A 95 1.54 -14.38 8.76
N GLY A 96 0.23 -14.29 8.48
CA GLY A 96 -0.79 -14.08 9.51
C GLY A 96 -0.66 -12.73 10.23
N LEU A 97 -0.23 -11.67 9.53
CA LEU A 97 0.01 -10.36 10.17
C LEU A 97 -1.28 -9.59 10.49
N GLY A 98 -2.40 -9.95 9.85
CA GLY A 98 -3.69 -9.33 10.08
C GLY A 98 -3.82 -7.90 9.56
N LEU A 99 -2.88 -7.40 8.75
CA LEU A 99 -3.03 -6.07 8.12
C LEU A 99 -4.13 -6.12 7.06
N ARG A 100 -4.92 -5.05 6.98
CA ARG A 100 -5.85 -4.83 5.88
C ARG A 100 -5.08 -4.27 4.68
N ILE A 101 -4.87 -5.09 3.65
CA ILE A 101 -4.20 -4.65 2.42
C ILE A 101 -5.26 -4.17 1.42
N VAL A 102 -5.20 -2.89 1.05
CA VAL A 102 -6.33 -2.21 0.37
C VAL A 102 -5.85 -1.51 -0.90
N TYR A 103 -6.70 -1.54 -1.93
CA TYR A 103 -6.46 -0.77 -3.15
C TYR A 103 -7.03 0.64 -3.02
N LEU A 104 -6.34 1.66 -3.54
CA LEU A 104 -6.68 3.07 -3.36
C LEU A 104 -8.16 3.39 -3.66
N THR A 105 -8.74 2.82 -4.72
CA THR A 105 -10.13 3.11 -5.10
C THR A 105 -11.16 2.61 -4.09
N GLU A 106 -10.84 1.58 -3.30
CA GLU A 106 -11.72 1.11 -2.21
C GLU A 106 -11.84 2.17 -1.12
N ILE A 107 -10.73 2.79 -0.73
CA ILE A 107 -10.72 3.89 0.25
C ILE A 107 -11.51 5.09 -0.26
N LEU A 108 -11.35 5.44 -1.54
CA LEU A 108 -12.11 6.53 -2.15
C LEU A 108 -13.62 6.25 -2.14
N LEU A 109 -14.01 5.02 -2.46
CA LEU A 109 -15.41 4.63 -2.44
C LEU A 109 -16.00 4.65 -1.01
N GLU A 110 -15.24 4.20 -0.01
CA GLU A 110 -15.62 4.30 1.40
C GLU A 110 -15.83 5.76 1.82
N ALA A 111 -14.88 6.64 1.50
CA ALA A 111 -14.96 8.06 1.81
C ALA A 111 -16.18 8.72 1.15
N LEU A 112 -16.43 8.43 -0.13
CA LEU A 112 -17.60 8.94 -0.84
C LEU A 112 -18.91 8.47 -0.21
N LYS A 113 -19.03 7.19 0.16
CA LYS A 113 -20.23 6.67 0.83
C LYS A 113 -20.43 7.31 2.21
N SER A 114 -19.37 7.48 3.00
CA SER A 114 -19.43 8.13 4.30
C SER A 114 -19.76 9.62 4.23
N SER A 115 -19.43 10.30 3.14
CA SER A 115 -19.84 11.69 2.91
C SER A 115 -21.34 11.80 2.56
N HIS A 116 -21.86 10.90 1.73
CA HIS A 116 -23.27 10.88 1.34
C HIS A 116 -24.20 10.47 2.49
N SER A 117 -23.75 9.63 3.43
CA SER A 117 -24.54 9.27 4.61
C SER A 117 -24.59 10.34 5.70
N ARG A 118 -23.77 11.40 5.58
CA ARG A 118 -23.70 12.53 6.53
C ARG A 118 -24.38 13.80 6.01
N ALA A 119 -24.86 13.79 4.76
CA ALA A 119 -25.67 14.84 4.15
C ALA A 119 -27.16 14.46 4.22
#